data_AF-A0A7C8EU39-F1
#
_entry.id   AF-A0A7C8EU39-F1
#
_cell.length_a   1.000
_cell.length_b   1.000
_cell.length_c   1.000
_cell.angle_alpha   90.00
_cell.angle_beta   90.00
_cell.angle_gamma   90.00
#
_symmetry.space_group_name_H-M   'P 1'
#
loop_
_entity.id
_entity.type
_entity.pdbx_description
1 polymer ?
#
loop_
_entity_poly.entity_id
_entity_poly.type
_entity_poly.pdbx_seq_one_letter_code
_entity_poly.pdbx_strand_id
1 'polypeptide(L)'
;MDSDLGIVQMPCPEQHAWGGVTKRWLLMAYGAKGTFLYYMRRLFLPLILLYTKLIYLRLAKTTADQVNDYLASGYSVIGVIGIDGSPSCGVNNTLDFNRSFELTASIDVKSVTVEQMNTIIRQSLTEGRGLFATALQKELKKRHIDLPYHAHDLIAEINGKTSSAGTLLSL
;
A
#
# COMPACT_ATOMS: atom_id res chain seq x y z
N MET A 1 -21.09 3.83 -21.01
CA MET A 1 -20.01 4.54 -20.29
C MET A 1 -20.68 5.80 -19.80
N ASP A 2 -21.42 5.66 -18.70
CA ASP A 2 -22.53 6.55 -18.33
C ASP A 2 -22.16 7.51 -17.19
N SER A 3 -20.86 7.73 -16.98
CA SER A 3 -20.32 8.72 -16.07
C SER A 3 -19.02 9.25 -16.67
N ASP A 4 -18.85 10.58 -16.73
CA ASP A 4 -17.64 11.30 -17.20
C ASP A 4 -16.43 11.11 -16.25
N LEU A 5 -16.32 9.92 -15.66
CA LEU A 5 -15.37 9.56 -14.61
C LEU A 5 -14.32 8.61 -15.18
N GLY A 6 -13.06 9.04 -15.13
CA GLY A 6 -11.90 8.22 -15.44
C GLY A 6 -11.16 7.78 -14.19
N ILE A 7 -10.53 6.60 -14.24
CA ILE A 7 -9.61 6.12 -13.20
C ILE A 7 -8.19 6.13 -13.76
N VAL A 8 -7.29 6.83 -13.09
CA VAL A 8 -5.86 6.85 -13.43
C VAL A 8 -5.12 5.94 -12.46
N GLN A 9 -4.54 4.85 -12.97
CA GLN A 9 -3.79 3.92 -12.14
C GLN A 9 -2.41 4.49 -11.77
N MET A 10 -2.18 4.66 -10.47
CA MET A 10 -0.89 5.06 -9.92
C MET A 10 0.12 3.90 -9.98
N PRO A 11 1.44 4.16 -10.05
CA PRO A 11 2.45 3.12 -9.92
C PRO A 11 2.35 2.43 -8.55
N CYS A 12 2.33 1.09 -8.54
CA CYS A 12 2.31 0.31 -7.30
C CYS A 12 3.57 0.59 -6.47
N PRO A 13 3.45 1.14 -5.24
CA PRO A 13 4.61 1.46 -4.41
C PRO A 13 5.42 0.21 -4.05
N GLU A 14 4.75 -0.89 -3.69
CA GLU A 14 5.40 -2.15 -3.33
C GLU A 14 6.27 -2.70 -4.46
N GLN A 15 5.78 -2.63 -5.70
CA GLN A 15 6.53 -3.08 -6.88
C GLN A 15 7.86 -2.34 -7.02
N HIS A 16 7.86 -1.03 -6.77
CA HIS A 16 9.06 -0.20 -6.91
C HIS A 16 10.02 -0.35 -5.73
N ALA A 17 9.51 -0.57 -4.52
CA ALA A 17 10.35 -0.68 -3.34
C ALA A 17 10.88 -2.10 -3.07
N TRP A 18 10.15 -3.16 -3.47
CA TRP A 18 10.42 -4.52 -3.00
C TRP A 18 10.95 -5.47 -4.08
N GLY A 19 11.43 -4.93 -5.19
CA GLY A 19 12.08 -5.72 -6.24
C GLY A 19 11.10 -6.32 -7.24
N GLY A 20 10.17 -5.50 -7.73
CA GLY A 20 9.26 -5.84 -8.83
C GLY A 20 7.97 -6.52 -8.38
N VAL A 21 7.20 -7.02 -9.36
CA VAL A 21 5.89 -7.65 -9.14
C VAL A 21 5.99 -8.86 -8.22
N THR A 22 7.08 -9.62 -8.31
CA THR A 22 7.35 -10.78 -7.45
C THR A 22 7.79 -10.40 -6.05
N LYS A 23 8.03 -9.11 -5.77
CA LYS A 23 8.57 -8.62 -4.49
C LYS A 23 9.85 -9.38 -4.11
N ARG A 24 10.77 -9.58 -5.08
CA ARG A 24 11.95 -10.45 -4.95
C ARG A 24 12.75 -10.19 -3.68
N TRP A 25 12.88 -8.94 -3.27
CA TRP A 25 13.66 -8.57 -2.08
C TRP A 25 12.95 -8.92 -0.78
N LEU A 26 11.63 -8.81 -0.78
CA LEU A 26 10.79 -9.25 0.33
C LEU A 26 10.75 -10.78 0.41
N LEU A 27 10.66 -11.47 -0.72
CA LEU A 27 10.73 -12.93 -0.80
C LEU A 27 12.04 -13.50 -0.27
N MET A 28 13.18 -12.81 -0.47
CA MET A 28 14.46 -13.25 0.12
C MET A 28 14.44 -13.24 1.65
N ALA A 29 13.58 -12.42 2.27
CA ALA A 29 13.36 -12.45 3.71
C ALA A 29 12.31 -13.49 4.14
N TYR A 30 11.46 -13.95 3.21
CA TYR A 30 10.46 -14.97 3.47
C TYR A 30 11.07 -16.37 3.49
N GLY A 31 10.55 -17.27 4.31
CA GLY A 31 11.12 -18.61 4.47
C GLY A 31 12.54 -18.63 5.04
N ALA A 32 13.07 -17.49 5.48
CA ALA A 32 14.40 -17.40 6.06
C ALA A 32 14.47 -18.00 7.47
N LYS A 33 13.34 -18.43 8.07
CA LYS A 33 13.28 -18.99 9.41
C LYS A 33 14.30 -20.13 9.58
N GLY A 34 15.21 -19.97 10.53
CA GLY A 34 16.31 -20.91 10.78
C GLY A 34 17.61 -20.64 10.01
N THR A 35 17.64 -19.63 9.13
CA THR A 35 18.86 -19.16 8.46
C THR A 35 19.49 -17.98 9.21
N PHE A 36 20.77 -17.71 8.96
CA PHE A 36 21.47 -16.53 9.49
C PHE A 36 20.74 -15.21 9.15
N LEU A 37 20.11 -15.14 7.97
CA LEU A 37 19.39 -13.97 7.50
C LEU A 37 18.18 -13.63 8.39
N TYR A 38 17.51 -14.64 8.95
CA TYR A 38 16.41 -14.43 9.90
C TYR A 38 16.88 -13.84 11.23
N TYR A 39 18.06 -14.20 11.70
CA TYR A 39 18.60 -13.61 12.93
C TYR A 39 19.04 -12.15 12.71
N MET A 40 19.68 -11.89 11.56
CA MET A 40 20.11 -10.53 11.19
C MET A 40 18.97 -9.60 10.76
N ARG A 41 17.76 -10.13 10.54
CA ARG A 41 16.61 -9.33 10.05
C ARG A 41 16.32 -8.09 10.88
N ARG A 42 16.50 -8.16 12.20
CA ARG A 42 16.21 -7.04 13.11
C ARG A 42 17.14 -5.84 12.86
N LEU A 43 18.36 -6.10 12.38
CA LEU A 43 19.32 -5.08 11.99
C LEU A 43 19.00 -4.50 10.61
N PHE A 44 18.55 -5.33 9.66
CA PHE A 44 18.23 -4.90 8.30
C PHE A 44 16.85 -4.23 8.17
N LEU A 45 15.88 -4.58 9.02
CA LEU A 45 14.52 -4.03 8.98
C LEU A 45 14.46 -2.49 8.98
N PRO A 46 15.18 -1.75 9.85
CA PRO A 46 15.17 -0.29 9.80
C PRO A 46 15.76 0.26 8.49
N LEU A 47 16.77 -0.41 7.91
CA LEU A 47 17.37 -0.02 6.62
C LEU A 47 16.39 -0.25 5.46
N ILE A 48 15.70 -1.39 5.45
CA ILE A 48 14.67 -1.71 4.45
C ILE A 48 13.50 -0.72 4.54
N LEU A 49 13.07 -0.39 5.76
CA LEU A 49 12.04 0.60 6.01
C LEU A 49 12.47 2.00 5.54
N LEU A 50 13.71 2.40 5.81
CA LEU A 50 14.26 3.68 5.35
C LEU A 50 14.29 3.72 3.82
N TYR A 51 14.81 2.67 3.18
CA TYR A 51 14.83 2.56 1.72
C TYR A 51 13.41 2.63 1.14
N THR A 52 12.46 1.87 1.69
CA THR A 52 11.06 1.87 1.27
C THR A 52 10.46 3.26 1.37
N LYS A 53 10.69 3.97 2.48
CA LYS A 53 10.23 5.36 2.67
C LYS A 53 10.81 6.30 1.61
N LEU A 54 12.10 6.18 1.28
CA LEU A 54 12.73 7.03 0.26
C LEU A 54 12.12 6.83 -1.13
N ILE A 55 11.87 5.56 -1.52
CA ILE A 55 11.20 5.26 -2.79
C ILE A 55 9.76 5.80 -2.78
N TYR A 56 9.03 5.61 -1.69
CA TYR A 56 7.65 6.06 -1.58
C TYR A 56 7.53 7.58 -1.62
N LEU A 57 8.47 8.31 -1.00
CA LEU A 57 8.53 9.77 -1.08
C LEU A 57 8.73 10.26 -2.52
N ARG A 58 9.60 9.60 -3.30
CA ARG A 58 9.80 9.94 -4.71
C ARG A 58 8.56 9.68 -5.55
N LEU A 59 7.95 8.50 -5.40
CA LEU A 59 6.70 8.16 -6.09
C LEU A 59 5.55 9.10 -5.71
N ALA A 60 5.43 9.44 -4.43
CA ALA A 60 4.41 10.34 -3.93
C ALA A 60 4.57 11.73 -4.55
N LYS A 61 5.81 12.21 -4.69
CA LYS A 61 6.10 13.47 -5.37
C LYS A 61 5.65 13.43 -6.83
N THR A 62 6.07 12.42 -7.59
CA THR A 62 5.69 12.27 -9.01
C THR A 62 4.18 12.13 -9.19
N THR A 63 3.51 11.40 -8.30
CA THR A 63 2.05 11.24 -8.33
C THR A 63 1.35 12.56 -8.02
N ALA A 64 1.83 13.34 -7.04
CA ALA A 64 1.29 14.66 -6.75
C ALA A 64 1.52 15.65 -7.89
N ASP A 65 2.65 15.56 -8.60
CA ASP A 65 2.91 16.34 -9.81
C ASP A 65 1.92 15.98 -10.92
N GLN A 66 1.60 14.69 -11.09
CA GLN A 66 0.59 14.23 -12.05
C GLN A 66 -0.82 14.74 -11.69
N VAL A 67 -1.20 14.70 -10.41
CA VAL A 67 -2.47 15.28 -9.95
C VAL A 67 -2.54 16.77 -10.26
N ASN A 68 -1.46 17.52 -9.98
CA ASN A 68 -1.40 18.94 -10.29
C ASN A 68 -1.50 19.23 -11.79
N ASP A 69 -0.91 18.38 -12.63
CA ASP A 69 -0.99 18.47 -14.09
C ASP A 69 -2.42 18.29 -14.62
N TYR A 70 -3.17 17.31 -14.07
CA TYR A 70 -4.60 17.15 -14.38
C TYR A 70 -5.41 18.40 -14.02
N LEU A 71 -5.22 18.93 -12.80
CA LEU A 71 -5.90 20.14 -12.34
C LEU A 71 -5.54 21.36 -13.21
N ALA A 72 -4.27 21.53 -13.55
CA ALA A 72 -3.80 22.62 -14.42
C ALA A 72 -4.33 22.50 -15.86
N SER A 73 -4.63 21.27 -16.31
CA SER A 73 -5.21 20.98 -17.61
C SER A 73 -6.75 21.12 -17.65
N GLY A 74 -7.37 21.55 -16.55
CA GLY A 74 -8.81 21.78 -16.47
C GLY A 74 -9.65 20.55 -16.10
N TYR A 75 -9.03 19.43 -15.72
CA TYR A 75 -9.75 18.28 -15.19
C TYR A 75 -10.09 18.48 -13.71
N SER A 76 -11.21 17.91 -13.28
CA SER A 76 -11.52 17.75 -11.86
C SER A 76 -10.96 16.42 -11.36
N VAL A 77 -10.13 16.47 -10.34
CA VAL A 77 -9.70 15.26 -9.62
C VAL A 77 -10.58 15.14 -8.38
N ILE A 78 -11.46 14.14 -8.36
CA ILE A 78 -12.46 14.00 -7.30
C ILE A 78 -11.94 13.29 -6.05
N GLY A 79 -10.80 12.60 -6.13
CA GLY A 79 -10.23 11.91 -4.98
C GLY A 79 -9.13 10.92 -5.31
N VAL A 80 -8.57 10.30 -4.26
CA VAL A 80 -7.59 9.22 -4.34
C VAL A 80 -8.20 7.96 -3.76
N ILE A 81 -8.17 6.86 -4.50
CA ILE A 81 -8.64 5.56 -4.02
C ILE A 81 -7.44 4.76 -3.51
N GLY A 82 -7.51 4.33 -2.25
CA GLY A 82 -6.54 3.44 -1.61
C GLY A 82 -7.18 2.14 -1.15
N ILE A 83 -6.37 1.23 -0.60
CA ILE A 83 -6.79 -0.11 -0.21
C ILE A 83 -6.50 -0.29 1.27
N ASP A 84 -7.54 -0.31 2.11
CA ASP A 84 -7.38 -0.58 3.53
C ASP A 84 -6.85 -2.01 3.75
N GLY A 85 -5.98 -2.17 4.75
CA GLY A 85 -5.23 -3.42 4.95
C GLY A 85 -3.97 -3.56 4.08
N SER A 86 -3.64 -2.55 3.25
CA SER A 86 -2.32 -2.42 2.62
C SER A 86 -1.34 -1.63 3.49
N PRO A 87 -0.08 -2.09 3.67
CA PRO A 87 0.95 -1.33 4.37
C PRO A 87 1.36 -0.03 3.66
N SER A 88 1.10 0.08 2.36
CA SER A 88 1.50 1.23 1.54
C SER A 88 0.32 2.14 1.23
N CYS A 89 -0.80 1.56 0.77
CA CYS A 89 -1.95 2.27 0.22
C CYS A 89 -3.15 2.36 1.17
N GLY A 90 -3.04 1.84 2.40
CA GLY A 90 -4.08 1.95 3.43
C GLY A 90 -4.48 3.40 3.67
N VAL A 91 -5.78 3.66 3.79
CA VAL A 91 -6.34 5.01 3.96
C VAL A 91 -6.73 5.23 5.42
N ASN A 92 -7.57 4.35 5.95
CA ASN A 92 -8.04 4.35 7.34
C ASN A 92 -7.32 3.28 8.16
N ASN A 93 -7.03 2.13 7.54
CA ASN A 93 -6.35 1.00 8.18
C ASN A 93 -5.15 0.55 7.36
N THR A 94 -4.07 0.21 8.04
CA THR A 94 -2.80 -0.25 7.47
C THR A 94 -2.32 -1.50 8.20
N LEU A 95 -1.16 -2.02 7.80
CA LEU A 95 -0.49 -3.10 8.54
C LEU A 95 0.66 -2.54 9.38
N ASP A 96 0.78 -3.02 10.62
CA ASP A 96 2.01 -2.92 11.37
C ASP A 96 3.10 -3.66 10.60
N PHE A 97 4.02 -2.88 10.03
CA PHE A 97 5.06 -3.40 9.17
C PHE A 97 5.98 -4.38 9.90
N ASN A 98 6.32 -4.12 11.17
CA ASN A 98 7.21 -5.00 11.93
C ASN A 98 6.51 -6.34 12.16
N ARG A 99 5.27 -6.31 12.64
CA ARG A 99 4.48 -7.52 12.89
C ARG A 99 4.21 -8.31 11.61
N SER A 100 3.79 -7.62 10.55
CA SER A 100 3.55 -8.24 9.24
C SER A 100 4.82 -8.88 8.68
N PHE A 101 5.96 -8.20 8.77
CA PHE A 101 7.24 -8.72 8.32
C PHE A 101 7.70 -9.94 9.14
N GLU A 102 7.53 -9.92 10.47
CA GLU A 102 7.91 -11.04 11.33
C GLU A 102 7.06 -12.30 11.07
N LEU A 103 5.75 -12.12 10.92
CA LEU A 103 4.83 -13.21 10.61
C LEU A 103 5.08 -13.77 9.21
N THR A 104 5.29 -12.90 8.21
CA THR A 104 5.58 -13.33 6.84
C THR A 104 6.95 -13.98 6.68
N ALA A 105 7.98 -13.51 7.39
CA ALA A 105 9.31 -14.14 7.41
C ALA A 105 9.31 -15.56 7.99
N SER A 106 8.26 -15.93 8.73
CA SER A 106 8.10 -17.24 9.34
C SER A 106 7.36 -18.25 8.47
N ILE A 107 6.82 -17.82 7.32
CA ILE A 107 6.10 -18.67 6.37
C ILE A 107 7.08 -19.46 5.51
N ASP A 108 6.76 -20.73 5.23
CA ASP A 108 7.38 -21.45 4.13
C ASP A 108 6.77 -21.03 2.78
N VAL A 109 7.57 -20.37 1.95
CA VAL A 109 7.17 -19.85 0.64
C VAL A 109 6.67 -20.95 -0.29
N LYS A 110 7.12 -22.20 -0.13
CA LYS A 110 6.71 -23.32 -1.00
C LYS A 110 5.30 -23.83 -0.70
N SER A 111 4.79 -23.59 0.50
CA SER A 111 3.51 -24.12 0.98
C SER A 111 2.51 -23.04 1.40
N VAL A 112 2.82 -21.77 1.16
CA VAL A 112 1.96 -20.64 1.55
C VAL A 112 0.60 -20.72 0.85
N THR A 113 -0.46 -20.60 1.64
CA THR A 113 -1.83 -20.50 1.15
C THR A 113 -2.36 -19.09 1.26
N VAL A 114 -3.42 -18.79 0.48
CA VAL A 114 -4.14 -17.52 0.56
C VAL A 114 -4.67 -17.29 1.99
N GLU A 115 -5.21 -18.32 2.65
CA GLU A 115 -5.76 -18.18 4.01
C GLU A 115 -4.68 -17.89 5.07
N GLN A 116 -3.49 -18.47 4.92
CA GLN A 116 -2.36 -18.12 5.78
C GLN A 116 -1.98 -16.65 5.62
N MET A 117 -1.95 -16.13 4.38
CA MET A 117 -1.66 -14.72 4.15
C MET A 117 -2.78 -13.82 4.71
N ASN A 118 -4.04 -14.17 4.50
CA ASN A 118 -5.19 -13.47 5.06
C ASN A 118 -5.13 -13.40 6.59
N THR A 119 -4.74 -14.50 7.23
CA THR A 119 -4.56 -14.55 8.69
C THR A 119 -3.51 -13.56 9.16
N ILE A 120 -2.38 -13.46 8.44
CA ILE A 120 -1.30 -12.53 8.79
C ILE A 120 -1.74 -11.08 8.59
N ILE A 121 -2.46 -10.78 7.51
CA ILE A 121 -3.05 -9.46 7.26
C ILE A 121 -3.96 -9.08 8.44
N ARG A 122 -4.90 -9.95 8.83
CA ARG A 122 -5.80 -9.73 9.98
C ARG A 122 -5.04 -9.49 11.28
N GLN A 123 -4.01 -10.30 11.56
CA GLN A 123 -3.21 -10.18 12.78
C GLN A 123 -2.33 -8.94 12.81
N SER A 124 -2.01 -8.37 11.65
CA SER A 124 -1.13 -7.20 11.53
C SER A 124 -1.89 -5.91 11.31
N LEU A 125 -3.22 -5.94 11.25
CA LEU A 125 -4.05 -4.77 11.00
C LEU A 125 -3.93 -3.77 12.16
N THR A 126 -3.75 -2.50 11.81
CA THR A 126 -3.69 -1.39 12.75
C THR A 126 -4.37 -0.18 12.14
N GLU A 127 -4.97 0.67 12.98
CA GLU A 127 -5.52 1.93 12.52
C GLU A 127 -4.39 2.84 12.01
N GLY A 128 -4.70 3.59 10.96
CA GLY A 128 -3.80 4.57 10.36
C GLY A 128 -3.61 4.39 8.87
N ARG A 129 -2.79 5.29 8.32
CA ARG A 129 -2.56 5.41 6.89
C ARG A 129 -1.27 4.70 6.47
N GLY A 130 -1.31 4.04 5.31
CA GLY A 130 -0.16 3.40 4.71
C GLY A 130 0.99 4.38 4.44
N LEU A 131 2.20 3.84 4.32
CA LEU A 131 3.42 4.67 4.17
C LEU A 131 3.37 5.55 2.92
N PHE A 132 2.90 5.02 1.79
CA PHE A 132 2.79 5.76 0.53
C PHE A 132 1.63 6.74 0.57
N ALA A 133 0.44 6.33 1.03
CA ALA A 133 -0.71 7.21 1.16
C ALA A 133 -0.41 8.41 2.09
N THR A 134 0.38 8.20 3.15
CA THR A 134 0.86 9.26 4.03
C THR A 134 1.81 10.22 3.32
N ALA A 135 2.75 9.68 2.53
CA ALA A 135 3.67 10.49 1.74
C ALA A 135 2.93 11.31 0.68
N LEU A 136 1.99 10.70 -0.04
CA LEU A 136 1.18 11.36 -1.07
C LEU A 136 0.33 12.48 -0.48
N GLN A 137 -0.34 12.26 0.66
CA GLN A 137 -1.11 13.30 1.33
C GLN A 137 -0.24 14.51 1.71
N LYS A 138 0.99 14.26 2.18
CA LYS A 138 1.94 15.34 2.49
C LYS A 138 2.35 16.12 1.23
N GLU A 139 2.61 15.42 0.12
CA GLU A 139 2.99 16.06 -1.15
C GLU A 139 1.84 16.87 -1.78
N LEU A 140 0.60 16.40 -1.68
CA LEU A 140 -0.59 17.15 -2.12
C LEU A 140 -0.81 18.39 -1.25
N LYS A 141 -0.72 18.26 0.08
CA LYS A 141 -0.83 19.40 1.01
C LYS A 141 0.23 20.49 0.76
N LYS A 142 1.47 20.10 0.44
CA LYS A 142 2.54 21.05 0.07
C LYS A 142 2.20 21.86 -1.19
N ARG A 143 1.35 21.33 -2.07
CA ARG A 143 0.86 21.98 -3.29
C ARG A 143 -0.49 22.68 -3.08
N HIS A 144 -0.98 22.76 -1.84
CA HIS A 144 -2.31 23.29 -1.51
C HIS A 144 -3.46 22.55 -2.21
N ILE A 145 -3.26 21.26 -2.51
CA ILE A 145 -4.27 20.39 -3.10
C ILE A 145 -4.89 19.57 -1.96
N ASP A 146 -6.19 19.76 -1.73
CA ASP A 146 -6.97 18.95 -0.80
C ASP A 146 -7.88 18.00 -1.58
N LEU A 147 -7.67 16.70 -1.40
CA LEU A 147 -8.42 15.65 -2.09
C LEU A 147 -8.93 14.64 -1.08
N PRO A 148 -10.18 14.20 -1.19
CA PRO A 148 -10.68 13.12 -0.35
C PRO A 148 -9.95 11.82 -0.70
N TYR A 149 -9.73 11.01 0.32
CA TYR A 149 -9.21 9.67 0.17
C TYR A 149 -10.34 8.69 0.42
N HIS A 150 -10.58 7.81 -0.54
CA HIS A 150 -11.58 6.77 -0.45
C HIS A 150 -10.88 5.42 -0.26
N ALA A 151 -11.41 4.61 0.65
CA ALA A 151 -10.86 3.30 0.94
C ALA A 151 -11.70 2.22 0.29
N HIS A 152 -11.03 1.30 -0.40
CA HIS A 152 -11.55 -0.03 -0.65
C HIS A 152 -11.23 -0.92 0.56
N ASP A 153 -12.26 -1.54 1.15
CA ASP A 153 -12.11 -2.41 2.32
C ASP A 153 -11.75 -3.84 1.90
N LEU A 154 -10.45 -4.12 1.88
CA LEU A 154 -9.93 -5.46 1.59
C LEU A 154 -10.33 -6.49 2.66
N ILE A 155 -10.51 -6.07 3.91
CA ILE A 155 -10.84 -6.99 5.01
C ILE A 155 -12.28 -7.47 4.88
N ALA A 156 -13.20 -6.57 4.52
CA ALA A 156 -14.56 -6.93 4.17
C ALA A 156 -14.60 -7.92 2.99
N GLU A 157 -13.80 -7.68 1.95
CA GLU A 157 -13.68 -8.56 0.79
C GLU A 157 -13.15 -9.96 1.17
N ILE A 158 -12.08 -10.03 1.97
CA ILE A 158 -11.54 -11.29 2.51
C ILE A 158 -12.61 -12.06 3.31
N ASN A 159 -13.54 -11.36 3.95
CA ASN A 159 -14.65 -11.95 4.69
C ASN A 159 -15.89 -12.23 3.82
N GLY A 160 -15.78 -12.15 2.50
CA GLY A 160 -16.83 -12.50 1.54
C GLY A 160 -17.86 -11.42 1.28
N LYS A 161 -17.64 -10.17 1.72
CA LYS A 161 -18.51 -9.04 1.35
C LYS A 161 -18.09 -8.49 -0.01
N THR A 162 -19.06 -8.23 -0.88
CA THR A 162 -18.80 -7.58 -2.17
C THR A 162 -18.29 -6.16 -1.95
N SER A 163 -17.18 -5.82 -2.60
CA SER A 163 -16.70 -4.44 -2.60
C SER A 163 -17.72 -3.53 -3.26
N SER A 164 -18.20 -2.53 -2.53
CA SER A 164 -19.08 -1.49 -3.04
C SER A 164 -18.27 -0.34 -3.66
N ALA A 165 -17.20 -0.65 -4.41
CA ALA A 165 -16.43 0.37 -5.13
C ALA A 165 -17.32 1.22 -6.06
N GLY A 166 -18.46 0.66 -6.53
CA GLY A 166 -19.47 1.38 -7.30
C GLY A 166 -20.34 2.36 -6.51
N THR A 167 -20.35 2.33 -5.18
CA THR A 167 -21.15 3.25 -4.33
C THR A 167 -20.39 4.52 -3.96
N LEU A 168 -19.06 4.54 -4.16
CA LEU A 168 -18.22 5.73 -3.95
C LEU A 168 -18.41 6.79 -5.05
N LEU A 169 -19.00 6.42 -6.19
CA LEU A 169 -19.17 7.25 -7.38
C LEU A 169 -20.62 7.74 -7.59
N SER A 170 -21.46 7.66 -6.56
CA SER A 170 -22.86 8.14 -6.59
C SER A 170 -23.01 9.64 -6.27
N LEU A 171 -21.91 10.41 -6.35
CA LEU A 171 -21.90 11.88 -6.29
C LEU A 171 -22.13 12.45 -7.70
#